data_AF-A0A7S6S0V7-F1
#
_entry.id   AF-A0A7S6S0V7-F1
#
_cell.length_a   1.000
_cell.length_b   1.000
_cell.length_c   1.000
_cell.angle_alpha   90.00
_cell.angle_beta   90.00
_cell.angle_gamma   90.00
#
_symmetry.space_group_name_H-M   'P 1'
#
loop_
_entity.id
_entity.type
_entity.pdbx_description
1 polymer ?
#
loop_
_entity_poly.entity_id
_entity_poly.type
_entity_poly.pdbx_seq_one_letter_code
_entity_poly.pdbx_strand_id
1 'polypeptide(L)'
;MALPGGGLQRGARRHAWRWATNGTLLTAPLRCRPEEWFCLSVGGLSLAASTPVLLVEFLESPEAHDGHERRAIEFHVNQRTDRCARLAWVQAPASARAMRIRVLLPPDCANWELFAHSVAERDPKCHPCANVPRWSTYSPPSLLTGIVLPRELDALAPLLPDSGTRVADCPPSRAALARLVRGKAAVLPQTWVQRLDLDIEHVEALAQEAWVILDLETLAMLVAHSGAAETEVATYAAVNEFMSARNEYADTATRGMALMDCTPYGSLNADGKYSIRVLRATRQWKRYADRAGYATLLSSRTAWDTRSDDVLSTARPIGHGEVLGTDLPWLCAGAFGRPIAPDSAAHLLRMHLGCQINPWTQFSCRSHEDHIVVRDAADLARRHPALRTQRWRSDDARIARLGLSLGRPDAPRELALDSGRIDVRDHHDGAPPEPLLILMRQLAREVSERSAWAARKLTDLRVSWRFETAAGLRYATLFDAAEPLPRDNSVRTLLLRRDESLAADGPLVRWDDRGPNERLRISSHLGLFGDRSFRLQEELAAAVLSRLK
;
A
#
# COMPACT_ATOMS: atom_id res chain seq x y z
N MET A 1 -12.78 -41.95 2.18
CA MET A 1 -12.05 -40.70 2.47
C MET A 1 -12.95 -39.55 2.03
N ALA A 2 -13.27 -38.59 2.89
CA ALA A 2 -14.03 -37.41 2.45
C ALA A 2 -13.19 -36.67 1.40
N LEU A 3 -13.82 -36.23 0.31
CA LEU A 3 -13.14 -35.36 -0.65
C LEU A 3 -12.77 -34.05 0.06
N PRO A 4 -11.59 -33.47 -0.18
CA PRO A 4 -11.20 -32.22 0.45
C PRO A 4 -12.22 -31.13 0.14
N GLY A 5 -12.51 -30.32 1.16
CA GLY A 5 -13.28 -29.10 0.98
C GLY A 5 -12.50 -28.11 0.13
N GLY A 6 -13.17 -27.18 -0.55
CA GLY A 6 -12.44 -26.17 -1.30
C GLY A 6 -13.23 -25.50 -2.41
N GLY A 7 -12.64 -24.47 -3.01
CA GLY A 7 -13.20 -23.85 -4.19
C GLY A 7 -12.28 -22.86 -4.89
N LEU A 8 -12.72 -22.42 -6.07
CA LEU A 8 -12.16 -21.24 -6.73
C LEU A 8 -12.86 -20.00 -6.15
N GLN A 9 -12.08 -19.10 -5.57
CA GLN A 9 -12.54 -17.79 -5.14
C GLN A 9 -12.16 -16.73 -6.19
N ARG A 10 -13.17 -16.08 -6.76
CA ARG A 10 -13.02 -14.95 -7.68
C ARG A 10 -13.77 -13.76 -7.10
N GLY A 11 -13.09 -12.90 -6.35
CA GLY A 11 -13.75 -11.88 -5.53
C GLY A 11 -14.60 -12.52 -4.44
N ALA A 12 -15.81 -12.00 -4.21
CA ALA A 12 -16.78 -12.49 -3.22
C ALA A 12 -17.47 -13.84 -3.57
N ARG A 13 -17.24 -14.41 -4.76
CA ARG A 13 -17.84 -15.69 -5.17
C ARG A 13 -16.89 -16.85 -4.88
N ARG A 14 -17.32 -17.77 -4.01
CA ARG A 14 -16.71 -19.09 -3.79
C ARG A 14 -17.42 -20.13 -4.65
N HIS A 15 -16.74 -20.68 -5.64
CA HIS A 15 -17.22 -21.81 -6.41
C HIS A 15 -16.62 -23.09 -5.84
N ALA A 16 -17.44 -23.90 -5.18
CA ALA A 16 -16.99 -25.20 -4.69
C ALA A 16 -16.44 -26.04 -5.85
N TRP A 17 -15.34 -26.75 -5.61
CA TRP A 17 -14.82 -27.68 -6.61
C TRP A 17 -15.85 -28.77 -6.88
N ARG A 18 -16.03 -29.10 -8.16
CA ARG A 18 -16.61 -30.38 -8.54
C ARG A 18 -15.44 -31.34 -8.69
N TRP A 19 -15.24 -32.21 -7.70
CA TRP A 19 -14.23 -33.25 -7.76
C TRP A 19 -14.68 -34.37 -8.70
N ALA A 20 -13.72 -35.01 -9.37
CA ALA A 20 -13.97 -36.17 -10.19
C ALA A 20 -14.52 -37.31 -9.32
N THR A 21 -15.54 -38.00 -9.82
CA THR A 21 -16.24 -39.08 -9.12
C THR A 21 -15.48 -40.42 -9.16
N ASN A 22 -14.40 -40.50 -9.94
CA ASN A 22 -13.62 -41.71 -10.19
C ASN A 22 -12.59 -42.03 -9.08
N GLY A 23 -12.73 -41.43 -7.90
CA GLY A 23 -11.81 -41.63 -6.77
C GLY A 23 -10.46 -40.89 -6.89
N THR A 24 -10.20 -40.20 -7.99
CA THR A 24 -9.04 -39.31 -8.11
C THR A 24 -9.37 -37.92 -7.54
N LEU A 25 -8.45 -37.35 -6.77
CA LEU A 25 -8.55 -35.99 -6.27
C LEU A 25 -8.21 -34.98 -7.37
N LEU A 26 -9.09 -34.91 -8.37
CA LEU A 26 -8.97 -34.09 -9.56
C LEU A 26 -10.18 -33.16 -9.66
N THR A 27 -9.97 -31.87 -9.90
CA THR A 27 -11.08 -30.94 -10.09
C THR A 27 -11.64 -31.03 -11.52
N ALA A 28 -12.91 -30.66 -11.71
CA ALA A 28 -13.40 -30.32 -13.06
C ALA A 28 -12.61 -29.11 -13.61
N PRO A 29 -12.42 -29.00 -14.95
CA PRO A 29 -11.81 -27.82 -15.57
C PRO A 29 -12.55 -26.54 -15.20
N LEU A 30 -11.81 -25.53 -14.77
CA LEU A 30 -12.32 -24.18 -14.50
C LEU A 30 -11.77 -23.19 -15.50
N ARG A 31 -12.64 -22.39 -16.11
CA ARG A 31 -12.23 -21.34 -17.06
C ARG A 31 -11.26 -20.35 -16.39
N CYS A 32 -10.13 -20.04 -17.03
CA CYS A 32 -9.16 -19.01 -16.63
C CYS A 32 -8.86 -18.05 -17.77
N ARG A 33 -8.36 -16.85 -17.44
CA ARG A 33 -7.85 -15.89 -18.43
C ARG A 33 -6.38 -16.24 -18.77
N PRO A 34 -5.90 -15.91 -19.98
CA PRO A 34 -4.49 -15.95 -20.30
C PRO A 34 -3.68 -15.15 -19.28
N GLU A 35 -2.52 -15.66 -18.86
CA GLU A 35 -1.59 -14.94 -17.96
C GLU A 35 -2.15 -14.60 -16.55
N GLU A 36 -3.36 -15.08 -16.21
CA GLU A 36 -3.99 -14.91 -14.90
C GLU A 36 -3.15 -15.57 -13.81
N TRP A 37 -2.80 -14.83 -12.77
CA TRP A 37 -2.14 -15.42 -11.61
C TRP A 37 -3.16 -16.05 -10.67
N PHE A 38 -2.73 -17.09 -9.96
CA PHE A 38 -3.50 -17.74 -8.91
C PHE A 38 -2.66 -17.88 -7.64
N CYS A 39 -3.25 -17.54 -6.50
CA CYS A 39 -2.75 -17.90 -5.18
C CYS A 39 -3.51 -19.13 -4.70
N LEU A 40 -2.81 -20.24 -4.49
CA LEU A 40 -3.34 -21.48 -3.94
C LEU A 40 -3.16 -21.44 -2.43
N SER A 41 -4.22 -21.71 -1.67
CA SER A 41 -4.22 -21.73 -0.21
C SER A 41 -4.73 -23.06 0.30
N VAL A 42 -3.95 -23.68 1.18
CA VAL A 42 -4.32 -24.90 1.89
C VAL A 42 -4.57 -24.57 3.36
N GLY A 43 -5.80 -24.82 3.81
CA GLY A 43 -6.24 -24.59 5.19
C GLY A 43 -6.59 -25.90 5.91
N GLY A 44 -6.75 -25.82 7.24
CA GLY A 44 -7.11 -26.96 8.08
C GLY A 44 -5.93 -27.92 8.40
N LEU A 45 -4.71 -27.56 8.02
CA LEU A 45 -3.51 -28.34 8.34
C LEU A 45 -2.90 -27.92 9.68
N SER A 46 -2.42 -28.90 10.44
CA SER A 46 -1.50 -28.65 11.55
C SER A 46 -0.11 -28.29 11.05
N LEU A 47 0.72 -27.69 11.91
CA LEU A 47 2.14 -27.41 11.62
C LEU A 47 2.93 -28.66 11.22
N ALA A 48 2.60 -29.81 11.82
CA ALA A 48 3.31 -31.07 11.62
C ALA A 48 2.78 -31.90 10.43
N ALA A 49 1.64 -31.53 9.83
CA ALA A 49 1.07 -32.27 8.71
C ALA A 49 1.97 -32.22 7.46
N SER A 50 1.97 -33.27 6.63
CA SER A 50 2.63 -33.25 5.33
C SER A 50 2.00 -32.20 4.39
N THR A 51 2.80 -31.62 3.49
CA THR A 51 2.30 -30.66 2.49
C THR A 51 1.70 -31.44 1.33
N PRO A 52 0.49 -31.11 0.85
CA PRO A 52 -0.03 -31.76 -0.33
C PRO A 52 0.85 -31.47 -1.54
N VAL A 53 1.13 -32.49 -2.35
CA VAL A 53 1.77 -32.32 -3.65
C VAL A 53 0.68 -32.14 -4.69
N LEU A 54 0.62 -30.96 -5.31
CA LEU A 54 -0.38 -30.64 -6.33
C LEU A 54 0.27 -30.49 -7.71
N LEU A 55 -0.49 -30.87 -8.72
CA LEU A 55 -0.21 -30.59 -10.12
C LEU A 55 -1.33 -29.72 -10.67
N VAL A 56 -0.98 -28.55 -11.19
CA VAL A 56 -1.90 -27.69 -11.91
C VAL A 56 -1.74 -27.96 -13.39
N GLU A 57 -2.84 -28.29 -14.06
CA GLU A 57 -2.91 -28.60 -15.47
C GLU A 57 -3.66 -27.48 -16.18
N PHE A 58 -3.01 -26.85 -17.15
CA PHE A 58 -3.58 -25.80 -17.97
C PHE A 58 -4.08 -26.38 -19.28
N LEU A 59 -5.26 -25.93 -19.70
CA LEU A 59 -6.00 -26.44 -20.85
C LEU A 59 -6.28 -25.29 -21.82
N GLU A 60 -6.18 -25.55 -23.12
CA GLU A 60 -6.52 -24.58 -24.18
C GLU A 60 -8.04 -24.38 -24.32
N SER A 61 -8.83 -25.36 -23.89
CA SER A 61 -10.27 -25.23 -23.73
C SER A 61 -10.78 -26.03 -22.51
N PRO A 62 -11.95 -25.70 -21.95
CA PRO A 62 -12.54 -26.47 -20.86
C PRO A 62 -12.91 -27.91 -21.23
N GLU A 63 -13.12 -28.21 -22.51
CA GLU A 63 -13.41 -29.57 -22.99
C GLU A 63 -12.15 -30.41 -23.27
N ALA A 64 -10.96 -29.79 -23.28
CA ALA A 64 -9.72 -30.51 -23.55
C ALA A 64 -9.46 -31.60 -22.49
N HIS A 65 -9.11 -32.79 -22.96
CA HIS A 65 -8.90 -33.95 -22.08
C HIS A 65 -7.51 -33.96 -21.45
N ASP A 66 -6.52 -33.43 -22.18
CA ASP A 66 -5.13 -33.32 -21.75
C ASP A 66 -4.70 -31.87 -21.54
N GLY A 67 -4.01 -31.64 -20.41
CA GLY A 67 -3.32 -30.37 -20.17
C GLY A 67 -2.16 -30.20 -21.13
N HIS A 68 -2.14 -29.10 -21.87
CA HIS A 68 -1.03 -28.72 -22.75
C HIS A 68 0.21 -28.29 -21.95
N GLU A 69 0.00 -27.77 -20.74
CA GLU A 69 1.08 -27.43 -19.81
C GLU A 69 0.71 -27.88 -18.39
N ARG A 70 1.70 -28.39 -17.65
CA ARG A 70 1.50 -28.90 -16.29
C ARG A 70 2.58 -28.33 -15.38
N ARG A 71 2.20 -27.80 -14.23
CA ARG A 71 3.13 -27.21 -13.24
C ARG A 71 2.94 -27.87 -11.89
N ALA A 72 4.02 -28.42 -11.35
CA ALA A 72 4.05 -28.89 -9.98
C ALA A 72 4.05 -27.68 -9.04
N ILE A 73 3.28 -27.78 -7.96
CA ILE A 73 3.11 -26.68 -7.00
C ILE A 73 3.87 -27.01 -5.73
N GLU A 74 4.81 -26.13 -5.40
CA GLU A 74 5.46 -26.12 -4.10
C GLU A 74 4.80 -25.07 -3.21
N PHE A 75 4.41 -25.48 -1.99
CA PHE A 75 3.76 -24.59 -1.03
C PHE A 75 4.75 -24.06 -0.01
N HIS A 76 4.65 -22.76 0.26
CA HIS A 76 5.34 -22.08 1.33
C HIS A 76 4.47 -22.05 2.59
N VAL A 77 5.07 -22.32 3.75
CA VAL A 77 4.36 -22.29 5.04
C VAL A 77 4.25 -20.85 5.53
N ASN A 78 3.03 -20.35 5.71
CA ASN A 78 2.79 -19.03 6.31
C ASN A 78 2.49 -19.20 7.81
N GLN A 79 3.50 -18.99 8.66
CA GLN A 79 3.42 -19.17 10.13
C GLN A 79 2.79 -17.96 10.86
N ARG A 80 1.65 -17.45 10.36
CA ARG A 80 1.05 -16.21 10.88
C ARG A 80 -0.07 -16.38 11.89
N THR A 81 -0.66 -17.57 12.07
CA THR A 81 -1.70 -17.81 13.09
C THR A 81 -1.69 -19.27 13.56
N ASP A 82 -2.45 -19.55 14.62
CA ASP A 82 -2.76 -20.86 15.21
C ASP A 82 -3.40 -21.85 14.20
N ARG A 83 -3.67 -21.39 12.98
CA ARG A 83 -4.07 -22.17 11.81
C ARG A 83 -3.02 -21.96 10.70
N CYS A 84 -2.22 -22.99 10.41
CA CYS A 84 -1.25 -22.91 9.32
C CYS A 84 -1.96 -22.89 7.96
N ALA A 85 -1.92 -21.74 7.28
CA ALA A 85 -2.22 -21.67 5.86
C ALA A 85 -0.93 -21.89 5.06
N ARG A 86 -0.94 -22.84 4.12
CA ARG A 86 0.17 -23.04 3.17
C ARG A 86 -0.21 -22.39 1.85
N LEU A 87 0.68 -21.57 1.30
CA LEU A 87 0.41 -20.74 0.13
C LEU A 87 1.34 -21.08 -1.03
N ALA A 88 0.82 -21.06 -2.25
CA ALA A 88 1.62 -21.19 -3.47
C ALA A 88 1.08 -20.28 -4.57
N TRP A 89 1.91 -19.96 -5.55
CA TRP A 89 1.51 -19.12 -6.69
C TRP A 89 1.72 -19.84 -8.00
N VAL A 90 0.78 -19.70 -8.92
CA VAL A 90 0.89 -20.23 -10.27
C VAL A 90 0.28 -19.25 -11.26
N GLN A 91 0.99 -18.99 -12.36
CA GLN A 91 0.46 -18.19 -13.47
C GLN A 91 -0.06 -19.11 -14.58
N ALA A 92 -1.20 -18.78 -15.17
CA ALA A 92 -1.65 -19.42 -16.40
C ALA A 92 -0.75 -19.01 -17.58
N PRO A 93 -0.36 -19.93 -18.48
CA PRO A 93 0.31 -19.55 -19.71
C PRO A 93 -0.62 -18.79 -20.66
N ALA A 94 -0.06 -18.06 -21.63
CA ALA A 94 -0.84 -17.25 -22.58
C ALA A 94 -1.85 -18.08 -23.43
N SER A 95 -1.55 -19.35 -23.65
CA SER A 95 -2.40 -20.32 -24.35
C SER A 95 -3.55 -20.87 -23.49
N ALA A 96 -3.50 -20.73 -22.16
CA ALA A 96 -4.51 -21.33 -21.30
C ALA A 96 -5.86 -20.61 -21.35
N ARG A 97 -6.94 -21.39 -21.34
CA ARG A 97 -8.33 -20.94 -21.18
C ARG A 97 -9.05 -21.67 -20.05
N ALA A 98 -8.48 -22.76 -19.54
CA ALA A 98 -8.94 -23.42 -18.33
C ALA A 98 -7.78 -23.99 -17.51
N MET A 99 -8.06 -24.21 -16.23
CA MET A 99 -7.17 -24.78 -15.23
C MET A 99 -7.87 -25.95 -14.54
N ARG A 100 -7.12 -27.00 -14.26
CA ARG A 100 -7.53 -28.16 -13.46
C ARG A 100 -6.47 -28.44 -12.41
N ILE A 101 -6.88 -28.84 -11.21
CA ILE A 101 -5.96 -29.18 -10.12
C ILE A 101 -6.07 -30.67 -9.83
N ARG A 102 -4.92 -31.33 -9.81
CA ARG A 102 -4.76 -32.72 -9.39
C ARG A 102 -3.95 -32.78 -8.10
N VAL A 103 -4.48 -33.44 -7.09
CA VAL A 103 -3.73 -33.79 -5.88
C VAL A 103 -2.99 -35.09 -6.16
N LEU A 104 -1.66 -35.04 -6.19
CA LEU A 104 -0.79 -36.20 -6.40
C LEU A 104 -0.56 -36.94 -5.07
N LEU A 105 -0.29 -36.19 -4.00
CA LEU A 105 -0.16 -36.71 -2.65
C LEU A 105 -1.01 -35.84 -1.71
N PRO A 106 -2.10 -36.38 -1.12
CA PRO A 106 -2.87 -35.66 -0.12
C PRO A 106 -2.08 -35.55 1.20
N PRO A 107 -2.41 -34.58 2.07
CA PRO A 107 -1.81 -34.46 3.39
C PRO A 107 -2.37 -35.54 4.34
N ASP A 108 -1.62 -35.88 5.38
CA ASP A 108 -1.98 -36.91 6.39
C ASP A 108 -3.06 -36.44 7.38
N CYS A 109 -4.11 -35.78 6.89
CA CYS A 109 -5.24 -35.32 7.70
C CYS A 109 -6.54 -35.37 6.89
N ALA A 110 -7.64 -35.71 7.56
CA ALA A 110 -8.93 -35.94 6.91
C ALA A 110 -9.67 -34.66 6.49
N ASN A 111 -9.41 -33.52 7.16
CA ASN A 111 -10.21 -32.30 7.03
C ASN A 111 -9.36 -31.10 6.61
N TRP A 112 -8.87 -31.12 5.37
CA TRP A 112 -8.16 -30.01 4.77
C TRP A 112 -9.00 -29.34 3.68
N GLU A 113 -8.73 -28.06 3.45
CA GLU A 113 -9.38 -27.28 2.40
C GLU A 113 -8.38 -26.74 1.38
N LEU A 114 -8.73 -26.76 0.09
CA LEU A 114 -7.95 -26.16 -0.99
C LEU A 114 -8.72 -25.03 -1.67
N PHE A 115 -8.11 -23.84 -1.68
CA PHE A 115 -8.63 -22.69 -2.41
C PHE A 115 -7.67 -22.24 -3.49
N ALA A 116 -8.23 -21.82 -4.62
CA ALA A 116 -7.51 -21.04 -5.61
C ALA A 116 -8.11 -19.64 -5.65
N HIS A 117 -7.29 -18.61 -5.56
CA HIS A 117 -7.69 -17.21 -5.66
C HIS A 117 -7.09 -16.64 -6.94
N SER A 118 -7.90 -16.11 -7.85
CA SER A 118 -7.40 -15.36 -9.00
C SER A 118 -6.77 -14.05 -8.52
N VAL A 119 -5.57 -13.72 -9.00
CA VAL A 119 -4.77 -12.54 -8.62
C VAL A 119 -4.18 -11.80 -9.81
N ALA A 120 -3.92 -10.50 -9.64
CA ALA A 120 -3.41 -9.63 -10.70
C ALA A 120 -1.88 -9.76 -10.90
N GLU A 121 -1.10 -10.06 -9.85
CA GLU A 121 0.34 -10.32 -9.91
C GLU A 121 0.87 -11.18 -8.75
N ARG A 122 2.13 -11.61 -8.82
CA ARG A 122 2.84 -12.37 -7.79
C ARG A 122 3.27 -11.46 -6.63
N ASP A 123 2.32 -10.93 -5.85
CA ASP A 123 2.63 -10.29 -4.56
C ASP A 123 1.81 -10.92 -3.40
N PRO A 124 2.46 -11.53 -2.40
CA PRO A 124 1.81 -12.05 -1.19
C PRO A 124 1.23 -10.96 -0.26
N LYS A 125 1.47 -9.67 -0.52
CA LYS A 125 0.98 -8.54 0.29
C LYS A 125 -0.25 -7.84 -0.32
N CYS A 126 -0.53 -8.04 -1.60
CA CYS A 126 -1.75 -7.58 -2.24
C CYS A 126 -2.92 -8.48 -1.84
N HIS A 127 -4.10 -7.92 -1.56
CA HIS A 127 -5.29 -8.76 -1.51
C HIS A 127 -5.41 -9.45 -2.88
N PRO A 128 -5.59 -10.78 -2.93
CA PRO A 128 -5.60 -11.52 -4.19
C PRO A 128 -6.61 -10.96 -5.20
N CYS A 129 -7.71 -10.33 -4.76
CA CYS A 129 -8.70 -9.74 -5.68
C CYS A 129 -8.41 -8.28 -6.11
N ALA A 130 -7.37 -7.62 -5.59
CA ALA A 130 -7.04 -6.25 -5.94
C ALA A 130 -6.41 -6.20 -7.35
N ASN A 131 -7.20 -5.85 -8.36
CA ASN A 131 -6.69 -5.52 -9.69
C ASN A 131 -6.25 -4.05 -9.68
N VAL A 132 -5.18 -3.78 -8.93
CA VAL A 132 -4.67 -2.42 -8.68
C VAL A 132 -4.53 -1.70 -10.02
N PRO A 133 -5.01 -0.45 -10.15
CA PRO A 133 -4.80 0.34 -11.35
C PRO A 133 -3.34 0.30 -11.74
N ARG A 134 -3.04 -0.01 -13.00
CA ARG A 134 -1.67 0.10 -13.49
C ARG A 134 -1.28 1.57 -13.39
N TRP A 135 -0.53 1.96 -12.37
CA TRP A 135 0.10 3.28 -12.32
C TRP A 135 1.47 3.26 -12.95
N SER A 136 1.71 2.29 -13.84
CA SER A 136 2.95 2.07 -14.55
C SER A 136 3.26 3.19 -15.54
N THR A 137 3.46 4.42 -15.05
CA THR A 137 4.28 5.51 -15.60
C THR A 137 4.13 6.74 -14.69
N TYR A 138 5.06 6.96 -13.74
CA TYR A 138 5.43 8.32 -13.27
C TYR A 138 6.17 9.12 -14.34
N SER A 139 5.77 8.91 -15.59
CA SER A 139 5.71 9.98 -16.54
C SER A 139 4.20 10.20 -16.67
N PRO A 140 3.62 11.28 -16.12
CA PRO A 140 2.53 11.91 -16.87
C PRO A 140 2.94 11.85 -18.35
N PRO A 141 2.03 11.56 -19.30
CA PRO A 141 2.40 11.68 -20.70
C PRO A 141 3.18 12.99 -20.82
N SER A 142 4.31 12.99 -21.52
CA SER A 142 5.25 14.12 -21.63
C SER A 142 4.64 15.42 -22.20
N LEU A 143 3.31 15.47 -22.21
CA LEU A 143 2.32 16.36 -22.77
C LEU A 143 1.48 17.08 -21.69
N LEU A 144 1.53 16.72 -20.40
CA LEU A 144 0.83 17.52 -19.38
C LEU A 144 1.53 18.87 -19.18
N THR A 145 0.86 19.93 -19.58
CA THR A 145 1.34 21.32 -19.55
C THR A 145 0.85 22.11 -18.33
N GLY A 146 -0.07 21.54 -17.54
CA GLY A 146 -0.64 22.19 -16.37
C GLY A 146 -1.80 21.43 -15.73
N ILE A 147 -2.41 22.06 -14.74
CA ILE A 147 -3.49 21.51 -13.91
C ILE A 147 -4.68 22.48 -13.98
N VAL A 148 -5.90 21.96 -14.11
CA VAL A 148 -7.14 22.71 -14.02
C VAL A 148 -7.91 22.23 -12.79
N LEU A 149 -8.08 23.14 -11.84
CA LEU A 149 -8.92 22.94 -10.67
C LEU A 149 -10.22 23.74 -10.82
N PRO A 150 -11.36 23.19 -10.41
CA PRO A 150 -12.59 23.95 -10.31
C PRO A 150 -12.52 24.93 -9.12
N ARG A 151 -13.37 25.96 -9.11
CA ARG A 151 -13.37 27.02 -8.09
C ARG A 151 -13.52 26.48 -6.66
N GLU A 152 -14.26 25.40 -6.50
CA GLU A 152 -14.49 24.70 -5.25
C GLU A 152 -13.18 24.12 -4.65
N LEU A 153 -12.12 24.02 -5.46
CA LEU A 153 -10.79 23.57 -5.05
C LEU A 153 -9.72 24.66 -5.01
N ASP A 154 -10.11 25.94 -5.02
CA ASP A 154 -9.16 27.05 -4.97
C ASP A 154 -8.19 26.95 -3.78
N ALA A 155 -8.68 26.48 -2.62
CA ALA A 155 -7.86 26.27 -1.42
C ALA A 155 -6.73 25.23 -1.60
N LEU A 156 -6.81 24.35 -2.59
CA LEU A 156 -5.77 23.38 -2.91
C LEU A 156 -4.74 23.90 -3.91
N ALA A 157 -5.06 24.95 -4.67
CA ALA A 157 -4.17 25.46 -5.71
C ALA A 157 -2.79 25.87 -5.16
N PRO A 158 -2.67 26.56 -4.00
CA PRO A 158 -1.36 26.89 -3.41
C PRO A 158 -0.55 25.68 -2.93
N LEU A 159 -1.17 24.50 -2.82
CA LEU A 159 -0.52 23.27 -2.37
C LEU A 159 0.07 22.47 -3.54
N LEU A 160 -0.17 22.90 -4.78
CA LEU A 160 0.31 22.28 -6.00
C LEU A 160 1.55 23.01 -6.55
N PRO A 161 2.34 22.36 -7.43
CA PRO A 161 3.49 23.02 -8.05
C PRO A 161 3.10 24.30 -8.80
N ASP A 162 3.86 25.38 -8.60
CA ASP A 162 3.49 26.76 -9.01
C ASP A 162 3.33 26.97 -10.52
N SER A 163 4.01 26.21 -11.39
CA SER A 163 4.22 26.62 -12.79
C SER A 163 3.09 26.30 -13.79
N GLY A 164 1.92 25.82 -13.35
CA GLY A 164 0.87 25.42 -14.30
C GLY A 164 -0.54 25.19 -13.75
N THR A 165 -0.79 25.50 -12.48
CA THR A 165 -2.12 25.31 -11.86
C THR A 165 -3.03 26.50 -12.18
N ARG A 166 -4.21 26.21 -12.74
CA ARG A 166 -5.25 27.21 -13.04
C ARG A 166 -6.54 26.83 -12.35
N VAL A 167 -7.04 27.74 -11.53
CA VAL A 167 -8.41 27.67 -11.00
C VAL A 167 -9.36 28.29 -12.03
N ALA A 168 -10.44 27.59 -12.35
CA ALA A 168 -11.41 28.02 -13.35
C ALA A 168 -12.85 27.90 -12.83
N ASP A 169 -13.72 28.76 -13.37
CA ASP A 169 -15.17 28.61 -13.23
C ASP A 169 -15.70 27.65 -14.30
N CYS A 170 -16.94 27.18 -14.13
CA CYS A 170 -17.59 26.31 -15.12
C CYS A 170 -17.55 26.96 -16.51
N PRO A 171 -16.94 26.29 -17.52
CA PRO A 171 -16.92 26.79 -18.88
C PRO A 171 -18.34 27.01 -19.42
N PRO A 172 -18.53 27.92 -20.39
CA PRO A 172 -19.85 28.21 -20.95
C PRO A 172 -20.37 27.13 -21.90
N SER A 173 -19.50 26.22 -22.38
CA SER A 173 -19.87 25.17 -23.34
C SER A 173 -18.92 23.97 -23.28
N ARG A 174 -19.34 22.81 -23.82
CA ARG A 174 -18.51 21.60 -23.95
C ARG A 174 -17.22 21.88 -24.74
N ALA A 175 -17.31 22.69 -25.81
CA ALA A 175 -16.15 23.08 -26.62
C ALA A 175 -15.16 23.96 -25.85
N ALA A 176 -15.66 24.85 -24.99
CA ALA A 176 -14.80 25.66 -24.12
C ALA A 176 -14.11 24.80 -23.05
N LEU A 177 -14.82 23.80 -22.50
CA LEU A 177 -14.23 22.82 -21.58
C LEU A 177 -13.11 22.01 -22.25
N ALA A 178 -13.35 21.45 -23.44
CA ALA A 178 -12.34 20.69 -24.18
C ALA A 178 -11.06 21.50 -24.42
N ARG A 179 -11.19 22.77 -24.82
CA ARG A 179 -10.04 23.67 -24.99
C ARG A 179 -9.31 23.97 -23.67
N LEU A 180 -10.06 24.09 -22.58
CA LEU A 180 -9.49 24.39 -21.25
C LEU A 180 -8.62 23.25 -20.75
N VAL A 181 -9.06 21.99 -20.91
CA VAL A 181 -8.45 20.79 -20.31
C VAL A 181 -7.44 20.07 -21.21
N ARG A 182 -7.44 20.34 -22.52
CA ARG A 182 -6.48 19.75 -23.48
C ARG A 182 -5.04 19.85 -22.98
N GLY A 183 -4.35 18.71 -22.94
CA GLY A 183 -2.96 18.57 -22.50
C GLY A 183 -2.75 18.90 -21.03
N LYS A 184 -3.77 18.73 -20.18
CA LYS A 184 -3.72 19.05 -18.75
C LYS A 184 -4.37 17.96 -17.92
N ALA A 185 -4.02 17.93 -16.63
CA ALA A 185 -4.82 17.24 -15.63
C ALA A 185 -5.97 18.15 -15.19
N ALA A 186 -7.20 17.66 -15.23
CA ALA A 186 -8.38 18.44 -14.96
C ALA A 186 -9.33 17.69 -14.02
N VAL A 187 -9.65 18.32 -12.90
CA VAL A 187 -10.70 17.85 -12.01
C VAL A 187 -12.03 18.40 -12.49
N LEU A 188 -12.99 17.53 -12.79
CA LEU A 188 -14.32 17.91 -13.24
C LEU A 188 -15.33 17.67 -12.11
N PRO A 189 -15.86 18.73 -11.47
CA PRO A 189 -16.87 18.55 -10.45
C PRO A 189 -18.21 18.16 -11.08
N GLN A 190 -19.05 17.46 -10.30
CA GLN A 190 -20.39 17.06 -10.72
C GLN A 190 -21.23 18.22 -11.29
N THR A 191 -21.07 19.42 -10.74
CA THR A 191 -21.78 20.64 -11.18
C THR A 191 -21.47 21.02 -12.63
N TRP A 192 -20.21 20.83 -13.08
CA TRP A 192 -19.83 21.09 -14.46
C TRP A 192 -20.39 20.03 -15.39
N VAL A 193 -20.34 18.75 -14.96
CA VAL A 193 -20.92 17.62 -15.68
C VAL A 193 -22.41 17.84 -15.94
N GLN A 194 -23.17 18.22 -14.91
CA GLN A 194 -24.60 18.48 -15.03
C GLN A 194 -24.91 19.72 -15.89
N ARG A 195 -24.24 20.85 -15.63
CA ARG A 195 -24.51 22.11 -16.34
C ARG A 195 -24.16 22.03 -17.83
N LEU A 196 -23.10 21.29 -18.18
CA LEU A 196 -22.69 21.08 -19.56
C LEU A 196 -23.34 19.84 -20.18
N ASP A 197 -24.20 19.14 -19.44
CA ASP A 197 -24.90 17.92 -19.85
C ASP A 197 -23.91 16.88 -20.43
N LEU A 198 -22.81 16.62 -19.73
CA LEU A 198 -21.81 15.65 -20.18
C LEU A 198 -22.30 14.23 -19.92
N ASP A 199 -22.20 13.37 -20.93
CA ASP A 199 -22.31 11.92 -20.76
C ASP A 199 -20.90 11.27 -20.69
N ILE A 200 -20.87 9.95 -20.53
CA ILE A 200 -19.60 9.21 -20.44
C ILE A 200 -18.79 9.32 -21.74
N GLU A 201 -19.42 9.37 -22.92
CA GLU A 201 -18.72 9.49 -24.21
C GLU A 201 -18.00 10.83 -24.33
N HIS A 202 -18.64 11.91 -23.87
CA HIS A 202 -18.01 13.23 -23.81
C HIS A 202 -16.81 13.23 -22.86
N VAL A 203 -16.92 12.59 -21.68
CA VAL A 203 -15.80 12.47 -20.74
C VAL A 203 -14.65 11.65 -21.35
N GLU A 204 -14.96 10.54 -22.01
CA GLU A 204 -13.96 9.72 -22.70
C GLU A 204 -13.30 10.47 -23.85
N ALA A 205 -14.04 11.30 -24.60
CA ALA A 205 -13.50 12.15 -25.65
C ALA A 205 -12.55 13.22 -25.09
N LEU A 206 -12.86 13.84 -23.95
CA LEU A 206 -11.95 14.75 -23.26
C LEU A 206 -10.66 14.03 -22.83
N ALA A 207 -10.80 12.81 -22.30
CA ALA A 207 -9.69 12.02 -21.80
C ALA A 207 -8.73 11.52 -22.89
N GLN A 208 -9.11 11.57 -24.17
CA GLN A 208 -8.18 11.26 -25.27
C GLN A 208 -6.96 12.19 -25.29
N GLU A 209 -7.13 13.44 -24.86
CA GLU A 209 -6.10 14.49 -24.88
C GLU A 209 -5.85 15.10 -23.49
N ALA A 210 -6.49 14.60 -22.43
CA ALA A 210 -6.41 15.15 -21.08
C ALA A 210 -6.42 14.05 -20.03
N TRP A 211 -5.94 14.39 -18.83
CA TRP A 211 -6.13 13.53 -17.66
C TRP A 211 -7.35 14.03 -16.90
N VAL A 212 -8.46 13.31 -17.02
CA VAL A 212 -9.76 13.71 -16.47
C VAL A 212 -10.02 12.99 -15.16
N ILE A 213 -10.25 13.77 -14.09
CA ILE A 213 -10.51 13.26 -12.75
C ILE A 213 -11.94 13.60 -12.34
N LEU A 214 -12.67 12.56 -11.91
CA LEU A 214 -14.05 12.62 -11.44
C LEU A 214 -14.12 11.97 -10.06
N ASP A 215 -15.05 12.41 -9.22
CA ASP A 215 -15.46 11.61 -8.06
C ASP A 215 -16.18 10.32 -8.52
N LEU A 216 -16.16 9.26 -7.71
CA LEU A 216 -16.74 7.97 -8.13
C LEU A 216 -18.26 8.07 -8.28
N GLU A 217 -18.94 8.93 -7.53
CA GLU A 217 -20.38 9.11 -7.66
C GLU A 217 -20.74 9.70 -9.02
N THR A 218 -20.01 10.72 -9.47
CA THR A 218 -20.14 11.30 -10.81
C THR A 218 -19.82 10.26 -11.89
N LEU A 219 -18.74 9.48 -11.75
CA LEU A 219 -18.44 8.41 -12.70
C LEU A 219 -19.53 7.33 -12.72
N ALA A 220 -19.99 6.89 -11.56
CA ALA A 220 -21.04 5.89 -11.42
C ALA A 220 -22.34 6.36 -12.06
N MET A 221 -22.70 7.63 -11.85
CA MET A 221 -23.83 8.30 -12.46
C MET A 221 -23.70 8.28 -14.00
N LEU A 222 -22.57 8.69 -14.56
CA LEU A 222 -22.35 8.72 -16.02
C LEU A 222 -22.45 7.32 -16.66
N VAL A 223 -21.90 6.30 -15.98
CA VAL A 223 -21.96 4.90 -16.43
C VAL A 223 -23.40 4.35 -16.37
N ALA A 224 -24.16 4.71 -15.33
CA ALA A 224 -25.56 4.31 -15.22
C ALA A 224 -26.44 4.97 -16.29
N HIS A 225 -26.28 6.29 -16.52
CA HIS A 225 -27.08 7.03 -17.51
C HIS A 225 -26.83 6.59 -18.95
N SER A 226 -25.62 6.14 -19.27
CA SER A 226 -25.33 5.54 -20.59
C SER A 226 -25.93 4.14 -20.77
N GLY A 227 -26.51 3.54 -19.72
CA GLY A 227 -27.01 2.16 -19.74
C GLY A 227 -25.90 1.11 -19.79
N ALA A 228 -24.63 1.50 -19.59
CA ALA A 228 -23.49 0.60 -19.74
C ALA A 228 -23.35 -0.41 -18.60
N ALA A 229 -23.74 -0.02 -17.37
CA ALA A 229 -23.91 -0.88 -16.20
C ALA A 229 -24.75 -0.19 -15.13
N GLU A 230 -25.54 -0.97 -14.37
CA GLU A 230 -26.08 -0.48 -13.10
C GLU A 230 -24.93 -0.37 -12.08
N THR A 231 -24.82 0.82 -11.50
CA THR A 231 -23.82 1.17 -10.49
C THR A 231 -24.52 1.47 -9.17
N GLU A 232 -23.85 1.17 -8.06
CA GLU A 232 -24.35 1.49 -6.72
C GLU A 232 -23.21 2.12 -5.94
N VAL A 233 -23.46 3.27 -5.35
CA VAL A 233 -22.51 3.97 -4.47
C VAL A 233 -22.91 3.71 -3.04
N ALA A 234 -21.94 3.38 -2.19
CA ALA A 234 -22.16 3.19 -0.77
C ALA A 234 -21.25 4.11 0.04
N THR A 235 -21.77 4.59 1.16
CA THR A 235 -21.00 5.38 2.13
C THR A 235 -20.90 4.60 3.42
N TYR A 236 -19.70 4.51 3.96
CA TYR A 236 -19.42 3.78 5.18
C TYR A 236 -18.78 4.65 6.25
N ALA A 237 -19.30 4.64 7.47
CA ALA A 237 -18.69 5.35 8.59
C ALA A 237 -17.34 4.71 8.97
N ALA A 238 -16.26 5.48 8.93
CA ALA A 238 -14.91 5.05 9.31
C ALA A 238 -14.84 4.86 10.84
N VAL A 239 -15.02 3.60 11.30
CA VAL A 239 -15.06 3.25 12.74
C VAL A 239 -13.79 3.66 13.49
N ASN A 240 -12.63 3.66 12.82
CA ASN A 240 -11.34 4.06 13.37
C ASN A 240 -10.73 5.25 12.60
N GLU A 241 -11.55 6.06 11.92
CA GLU A 241 -11.12 7.27 11.18
C GLU A 241 -10.13 7.05 10.02
N PHE A 242 -9.68 5.82 9.76
CA PHE A 242 -8.64 5.53 8.76
C PHE A 242 -8.93 4.25 7.97
N MET A 243 -8.85 4.35 6.66
CA MET A 243 -8.59 3.24 5.76
C MET A 243 -7.13 3.22 5.34
N SER A 244 -6.59 2.03 5.03
CA SER A 244 -5.22 1.85 4.55
C SER A 244 -5.25 1.63 3.04
N ALA A 245 -4.85 2.63 2.26
CA ALA A 245 -4.70 2.52 0.81
C ALA A 245 -3.34 1.92 0.42
N ARG A 246 -2.96 0.77 1.00
CA ARG A 246 -1.67 0.08 0.72
C ARG A 246 -1.44 -0.26 -0.76
N ASN A 247 -2.53 -0.42 -1.51
CA ASN A 247 -2.48 -0.76 -2.93
C ASN A 247 -2.36 0.48 -3.83
N GLU A 248 -2.69 1.69 -3.32
CA GLU A 248 -2.36 2.97 -3.96
C GLU A 248 -0.88 3.33 -3.81
N TYR A 249 0.03 2.37 -3.71
CA TYR A 249 1.46 2.67 -3.86
C TYR A 249 2.16 1.63 -4.73
N ALA A 250 1.43 0.60 -5.18
CA ALA A 250 1.96 -0.62 -5.76
C ALA A 250 2.74 -0.38 -7.06
N ASP A 251 2.49 0.73 -7.77
CA ASP A 251 3.10 1.03 -9.07
C ASP A 251 3.91 2.33 -9.11
N THR A 252 4.10 2.95 -7.94
CA THR A 252 5.00 4.10 -7.77
C THR A 252 6.46 3.64 -7.82
N ALA A 253 7.40 4.51 -8.23
CA ALA A 253 8.84 4.20 -8.12
C ALA A 253 9.28 3.91 -6.66
N THR A 254 8.38 4.12 -5.70
CA THR A 254 8.49 3.69 -4.32
C THR A 254 7.98 2.26 -4.05
N ARG A 255 7.83 1.40 -5.08
CA ARG A 255 7.53 -0.06 -5.02
C ARG A 255 8.35 -0.75 -3.93
N GLY A 256 7.85 -0.77 -2.69
CA GLY A 256 8.77 -0.80 -1.55
C GLY A 256 8.20 -1.02 -0.16
N MET A 257 7.04 -0.45 0.15
CA MET A 257 6.86 0.17 1.47
C MET A 257 5.76 -0.50 2.31
N ALA A 258 5.93 -1.80 2.55
CA ALA A 258 4.93 -2.64 3.22
C ALA A 258 4.57 -2.31 4.69
N LEU A 259 5.02 -1.18 5.26
CA LEU A 259 4.71 -0.78 6.63
C LEU A 259 4.14 0.61 6.81
N MET A 260 4.12 1.50 5.81
CA MET A 260 3.77 2.91 6.04
C MET A 260 2.89 3.52 4.93
N ASP A 261 2.30 2.65 4.11
CA ASP A 261 1.39 3.02 3.01
C ASP A 261 -0.07 3.06 3.51
N CYS A 262 -0.28 3.74 4.65
CA CYS A 262 -1.60 3.94 5.25
C CYS A 262 -2.04 5.39 5.06
N THR A 263 -2.47 5.77 3.86
CA THR A 263 -3.05 7.11 3.68
C THR A 263 -4.45 7.17 4.27
N PRO A 264 -4.81 8.19 5.10
CA PRO A 264 -6.19 8.45 5.44
C PRO A 264 -7.07 8.58 4.18
N TYR A 265 -7.99 7.63 4.01
CA TYR A 265 -8.98 7.62 2.94
C TYR A 265 -10.38 7.75 3.58
N GLY A 266 -11.14 8.81 3.26
CA GLY A 266 -12.54 9.03 3.71
C GLY A 266 -12.87 10.46 4.14
N SER A 267 -14.16 10.89 4.02
CA SER A 267 -14.94 12.18 4.16
C SER A 267 -15.56 12.51 5.48
N LEU A 268 -15.43 13.77 5.93
CA LEU A 268 -16.37 14.29 6.91
C LEU A 268 -17.75 14.30 6.28
N ASN A 269 -18.65 13.53 6.86
CA ASN A 269 -20.07 13.60 6.53
C ASN A 269 -20.69 14.84 7.22
N ALA A 270 -22.00 15.05 7.01
CA ALA A 270 -22.73 16.17 7.60
C ALA A 270 -22.70 16.21 9.13
N ASP A 271 -22.45 15.07 9.80
CA ASP A 271 -22.33 14.96 11.26
C ASP A 271 -20.90 15.17 11.77
N GLY A 272 -19.96 15.57 10.90
CA GLY A 272 -18.55 15.73 11.24
C GLY A 272 -17.83 14.41 11.52
N LYS A 273 -18.35 13.28 11.04
CA LYS A 273 -17.72 11.95 11.18
C LYS A 273 -17.06 11.54 9.87
N TYR A 274 -15.89 10.91 9.98
CA TYR A 274 -15.23 10.30 8.83
C TYR A 274 -16.08 9.17 8.23
N SER A 275 -16.18 9.17 6.91
CA SER A 275 -17.03 8.31 6.11
C SER A 275 -16.33 8.00 4.80
N ILE A 276 -16.58 6.89 4.14
CA ILE A 276 -15.85 6.54 2.92
C ILE A 276 -16.88 6.19 1.89
N ARG A 277 -16.83 6.93 0.78
CA ARG A 277 -17.63 6.63 -0.38
C ARG A 277 -16.88 5.63 -1.24
N VAL A 278 -17.60 4.60 -1.65
CA VAL A 278 -17.10 3.54 -2.52
C VAL A 278 -18.10 3.27 -3.62
N LEU A 279 -17.61 2.78 -4.75
CA LEU A 279 -18.44 2.18 -5.77
C LEU A 279 -18.54 0.67 -5.49
N ARG A 280 -19.76 0.15 -5.35
CA ARG A 280 -19.98 -1.27 -5.11
C ARG A 280 -19.37 -2.10 -6.24
N ALA A 281 -18.61 -3.14 -5.88
CA ALA A 281 -18.05 -4.07 -6.86
C ALA A 281 -19.10 -5.09 -7.33
N THR A 282 -20.21 -4.60 -7.89
CA THR A 282 -21.28 -5.44 -8.42
C THR A 282 -20.79 -6.24 -9.63
N ARG A 283 -21.54 -7.30 -9.98
CA ARG A 283 -21.26 -8.10 -11.17
C ARG A 283 -21.35 -7.29 -12.46
N GLN A 284 -22.24 -6.29 -12.50
CA GLN A 284 -22.44 -5.44 -13.66
C GLN A 284 -21.26 -4.47 -13.82
N TRP A 285 -20.89 -3.77 -12.75
CA TRP A 285 -19.68 -2.94 -12.72
C TRP A 285 -18.46 -3.73 -13.16
N LYS A 286 -18.19 -4.89 -12.55
CA LYS A 286 -17.01 -5.69 -12.87
C LYS A 286 -16.95 -6.08 -14.36
N ARG A 287 -18.09 -6.47 -14.95
CA ARG A 287 -18.17 -6.79 -16.39
C ARG A 287 -17.90 -5.56 -17.25
N TYR A 288 -18.47 -4.42 -16.89
CA TYR A 288 -18.24 -3.16 -17.59
C TYR A 288 -16.77 -2.74 -17.50
N ALA A 289 -16.20 -2.72 -16.30
CA ALA A 289 -14.81 -2.40 -16.04
C ALA A 289 -13.86 -3.29 -16.84
N ASP A 290 -14.06 -4.62 -16.79
CA ASP A 290 -13.27 -5.59 -17.58
C ASP A 290 -13.38 -5.32 -19.09
N ARG A 291 -14.58 -5.02 -19.60
CA ARG A 291 -14.83 -4.79 -21.04
C ARG A 291 -14.24 -3.46 -21.52
N ALA A 292 -14.39 -2.41 -20.73
CA ALA A 292 -13.92 -1.07 -21.05
C ALA A 292 -12.42 -0.89 -20.75
N GLY A 293 -11.79 -1.81 -20.01
CA GLY A 293 -10.38 -1.73 -19.65
C GLY A 293 -10.10 -0.84 -18.44
N TYR A 294 -11.07 -0.70 -17.53
CA TYR A 294 -10.83 -0.08 -16.23
C TYR A 294 -10.05 -1.03 -15.32
N ALA A 295 -9.07 -0.46 -14.63
CA ALA A 295 -8.39 -1.12 -13.53
C ALA A 295 -8.87 -0.51 -12.20
N THR A 296 -9.04 -1.34 -11.17
CA THR A 296 -9.85 -0.98 -9.98
C THR A 296 -9.08 -1.21 -8.69
N LEU A 297 -8.88 -0.14 -7.93
CA LEU A 297 -8.43 -0.23 -6.57
C LEU A 297 -9.60 -0.67 -5.69
N LEU A 298 -9.47 -1.84 -5.06
CA LEU A 298 -10.48 -2.34 -4.13
C LEU A 298 -10.12 -2.01 -2.67
N SER A 299 -11.14 -1.89 -1.84
CA SER A 299 -11.02 -1.80 -0.39
C SER A 299 -10.51 -3.12 0.18
N SER A 300 -9.19 -3.31 0.18
CA SER A 300 -8.57 -4.45 0.85
C SER A 300 -8.49 -4.17 2.35
N ARG A 301 -9.27 -4.90 3.14
CA ARG A 301 -9.25 -4.88 4.62
C ARG A 301 -9.21 -3.46 5.20
N THR A 302 -10.34 -2.79 5.06
CA THR A 302 -10.77 -1.79 6.04
C THR A 302 -10.87 -2.48 7.41
N ALA A 303 -10.99 -1.73 8.51
CA ALA A 303 -11.31 -2.30 9.82
C ALA A 303 -12.69 -3.01 9.88
N TRP A 304 -13.32 -3.31 8.73
CA TRP A 304 -14.55 -4.07 8.61
C TRP A 304 -14.24 -5.43 8.00
N ASP A 305 -14.05 -6.43 8.85
CA ASP A 305 -13.80 -7.82 8.48
C ASP A 305 -14.89 -8.43 7.57
N THR A 306 -16.02 -7.74 7.39
CA THR A 306 -17.21 -8.19 6.63
C THR A 306 -17.51 -7.39 5.36
N ARG A 307 -16.76 -6.32 5.05
CA ARG A 307 -17.10 -5.35 3.97
C ARG A 307 -15.93 -5.04 3.03
N SER A 308 -15.25 -6.09 2.58
CA SER A 308 -14.13 -6.02 1.64
C SER A 308 -14.61 -6.06 0.18
N ASP A 309 -13.74 -5.60 -0.73
CA ASP A 309 -13.86 -5.70 -2.20
C ASP A 309 -14.66 -4.60 -2.93
N ASP A 310 -15.14 -3.54 -2.27
CA ASP A 310 -15.72 -2.39 -2.98
C ASP A 310 -14.63 -1.50 -3.62
N VAL A 311 -14.98 -0.76 -4.66
CA VAL A 311 -14.05 0.05 -5.45
C VAL A 311 -13.83 1.42 -4.78
N LEU A 312 -12.57 1.72 -4.46
CA LEU A 312 -12.12 3.01 -3.92
C LEU A 312 -11.72 3.98 -5.01
N SER A 313 -11.05 3.47 -6.04
CA SER A 313 -10.62 4.24 -7.20
C SER A 313 -10.62 3.34 -8.43
N THR A 314 -10.78 3.94 -9.59
CA THR A 314 -10.77 3.23 -10.86
C THR A 314 -10.17 4.11 -11.94
N ALA A 315 -9.32 3.55 -12.78
CA ALA A 315 -8.65 4.29 -13.84
C ALA A 315 -8.74 3.54 -15.16
N ARG A 316 -8.83 4.29 -16.26
CA ARG A 316 -8.81 3.75 -17.62
C ARG A 316 -7.99 4.67 -18.53
N PRO A 317 -6.91 4.16 -19.15
CA PRO A 317 -6.18 4.91 -20.17
C PRO A 317 -7.05 5.03 -21.44
N ILE A 318 -7.09 6.22 -22.03
CA ILE A 318 -7.84 6.52 -23.26
C ILE A 318 -6.99 7.43 -24.14
N GLY A 319 -6.62 6.97 -25.34
CA GLY A 319 -5.76 7.75 -26.24
C GLY A 319 -4.41 8.10 -25.61
N HIS A 320 -4.13 9.40 -25.47
CA HIS A 320 -2.93 9.92 -24.80
C HIS A 320 -3.18 10.39 -23.36
N GLY A 321 -4.40 10.23 -22.85
CA GLY A 321 -4.77 10.61 -21.49
C GLY A 321 -5.45 9.49 -20.71
N GLU A 322 -6.23 9.86 -19.71
CA GLU A 322 -6.77 8.93 -18.72
C GLU A 322 -8.08 9.46 -18.12
N VAL A 323 -9.02 8.55 -17.83
CA VAL A 323 -10.15 8.81 -16.94
C VAL A 323 -9.87 8.16 -15.60
N LEU A 324 -9.87 8.96 -14.54
CA LEU A 324 -9.74 8.53 -13.17
C LEU A 324 -11.03 8.85 -12.40
N GLY A 325 -11.68 7.82 -11.86
CA GLY A 325 -12.74 7.94 -10.87
C GLY A 325 -12.17 7.67 -9.48
N THR A 326 -12.19 8.66 -8.60
CA THR A 326 -11.73 8.47 -7.21
C THR A 326 -12.48 9.39 -6.25
N ASP A 327 -13.08 8.79 -5.23
CA ASP A 327 -13.63 9.48 -4.06
C ASP A 327 -12.55 9.60 -3.00
N LEU A 328 -11.38 10.07 -3.41
CA LEU A 328 -10.47 10.52 -2.40
C LEU A 328 -11.18 11.59 -1.58
N PRO A 329 -10.87 11.73 -0.29
CA PRO A 329 -10.31 12.98 0.15
C PRO A 329 -10.20 14.19 -0.77
N TRP A 330 -11.33 14.75 -1.17
CA TRP A 330 -11.55 16.18 -1.07
C TRP A 330 -11.53 16.63 0.40
N LEU A 331 -10.92 15.88 1.33
CA LEU A 331 -11.42 15.80 2.70
C LEU A 331 -11.08 16.92 3.64
N CYS A 332 -10.40 17.82 3.02
CA CYS A 332 -9.84 19.00 3.52
C CYS A 332 -10.01 20.06 2.38
N ALA A 333 -10.40 19.65 1.18
CA ALA A 333 -10.46 20.46 -0.02
C ALA A 333 -11.80 21.20 -0.20
N GLY A 334 -11.84 22.42 0.30
CA GLY A 334 -12.31 23.60 -0.44
C GLY A 334 -13.82 23.85 -0.43
N ALA A 335 -14.65 22.89 -0.83
CA ALA A 335 -16.11 23.08 -0.87
C ALA A 335 -16.73 23.25 0.53
N PHE A 336 -16.07 22.69 1.55
CA PHE A 336 -16.47 22.76 2.96
C PHE A 336 -15.48 23.58 3.82
N GLY A 337 -14.54 24.30 3.21
CA GLY A 337 -13.53 25.12 3.91
C GLY A 337 -12.09 24.64 3.74
N ARG A 338 -11.20 25.11 4.62
CA ARG A 338 -9.76 24.79 4.56
C ARG A 338 -9.48 23.33 4.88
N PRO A 339 -8.36 22.81 4.35
CA PRO A 339 -7.86 21.52 4.74
C PRO A 339 -7.67 21.29 6.23
N ILE A 340 -8.18 20.17 6.77
CA ILE A 340 -7.86 19.66 8.13
C ILE A 340 -6.44 19.05 8.14
N ALA A 341 -6.01 18.49 7.01
CA ALA A 341 -4.68 17.95 6.76
C ALA A 341 -4.18 18.38 5.35
N PRO A 342 -3.84 19.69 5.15
CA PRO A 342 -3.38 20.23 3.88
C PRO A 342 -2.23 19.47 3.22
N ASP A 343 -1.19 19.08 3.95
CA ASP A 343 -0.02 18.43 3.34
C ASP A 343 -0.37 17.01 2.87
N SER A 344 -1.23 16.34 3.63
CA SER A 344 -1.76 15.01 3.29
C SER A 344 -2.62 15.08 2.01
N ALA A 345 -3.50 16.08 1.95
CA ALA A 345 -4.32 16.34 0.78
C ALA A 345 -3.46 16.73 -0.44
N ALA A 346 -2.43 17.55 -0.25
CA ALA A 346 -1.51 17.96 -1.30
C ALA A 346 -0.75 16.78 -1.90
N HIS A 347 -0.24 15.88 -1.05
CA HIS A 347 0.47 14.69 -1.49
C HIS A 347 -0.42 13.76 -2.32
N LEU A 348 -1.63 13.49 -1.84
CA LEU A 348 -2.60 12.66 -2.54
C LEU A 348 -3.04 13.27 -3.87
N LEU A 349 -3.31 14.57 -3.86
CA LEU A 349 -3.69 15.30 -5.06
C LEU A 349 -2.56 15.26 -6.09
N ARG A 350 -1.31 15.47 -5.68
CA ARG A 350 -0.13 15.34 -6.55
C ARG A 350 -0.01 13.92 -7.14
N MET A 351 -0.33 12.89 -6.35
CA MET A 351 -0.32 11.50 -6.81
C MET A 351 -1.33 11.27 -7.95
N HIS A 352 -2.57 11.75 -7.82
CA HIS A 352 -3.59 11.56 -8.86
C HIS A 352 -3.48 12.51 -10.06
N LEU A 353 -2.84 13.67 -9.87
CA LEU A 353 -2.57 14.61 -10.96
C LEU A 353 -1.29 14.26 -11.74
N GLY A 354 -0.59 13.17 -11.39
CA GLY A 354 0.68 12.81 -12.01
C GLY A 354 1.80 13.84 -11.76
N CYS A 355 1.69 14.62 -10.69
CA CYS A 355 2.71 15.59 -10.29
C CYS A 355 3.90 14.91 -9.61
N GLN A 356 5.00 15.65 -9.48
CA GLN A 356 6.09 15.20 -8.63
C GLN A 356 5.61 15.09 -7.18
N ILE A 357 5.54 13.86 -6.69
CA ILE A 357 5.22 13.56 -5.30
C ILE A 357 6.43 13.86 -4.41
N ASN A 358 6.17 14.31 -3.18
CA ASN A 358 7.21 14.39 -2.17
C ASN A 358 7.51 12.97 -1.66
N PRO A 359 8.70 12.39 -1.92
CA PRO A 359 9.03 11.03 -1.50
C PRO A 359 9.29 10.90 0.02
N TRP A 360 9.30 12.02 0.73
CA TRP A 360 9.54 12.10 2.17
C TRP A 360 8.24 11.97 2.98
N THR A 361 7.10 12.08 2.32
CA THR A 361 5.75 12.13 2.91
C THR A 361 5.23 10.72 3.14
N GLN A 362 5.16 10.27 4.41
CA GLN A 362 4.62 8.97 4.79
C GLN A 362 3.73 9.01 6.01
N PHE A 363 2.75 8.11 6.05
CA PHE A 363 1.73 8.05 7.08
C PHE A 363 2.02 6.93 8.07
N SER A 364 2.01 7.27 9.36
CA SER A 364 2.11 6.29 10.43
C SER A 364 0.70 5.79 10.79
N CYS A 365 0.42 4.50 10.64
CA CYS A 365 -0.82 3.89 11.14
C CYS A 365 -0.57 3.03 12.37
N ARG A 366 -1.34 3.26 13.44
CA ARG A 366 -1.27 2.51 14.71
C ARG A 366 -1.82 1.08 14.64
N SER A 367 -2.05 0.55 13.44
CA SER A 367 -2.74 -0.72 13.19
C SER A 367 -1.81 -1.92 13.04
N HIS A 368 -0.50 -1.75 13.21
CA HIS A 368 0.45 -2.83 13.01
C HIS A 368 0.50 -3.78 14.21
N GLU A 369 0.38 -5.07 13.93
CA GLU A 369 0.78 -6.13 14.85
C GLU A 369 2.32 -6.07 14.96
N ASP A 370 2.84 -6.06 16.19
CA ASP A 370 4.26 -5.78 16.51
C ASP A 370 5.28 -6.61 15.71
N HIS A 371 4.89 -7.82 15.31
CA HIS A 371 5.73 -8.74 14.55
C HIS A 371 5.85 -8.37 13.05
N ILE A 372 4.96 -7.52 12.53
CA ILE A 372 5.01 -7.00 11.17
C ILE A 372 6.17 -6.00 11.05
N VAL A 373 6.39 -5.18 12.09
CA VAL A 373 7.47 -4.19 12.16
C VAL A 373 8.84 -4.81 11.89
N VAL A 374 9.16 -5.89 12.60
CA VAL A 374 10.46 -6.57 12.54
C VAL A 374 10.75 -7.14 11.15
N ARG A 375 9.74 -7.78 10.55
CA ARG A 375 9.85 -8.36 9.20
C ARG A 375 10.12 -7.29 8.16
N ASP A 376 9.42 -6.17 8.24
CA ASP A 376 9.50 -5.15 7.20
C ASP A 376 10.72 -4.25 7.39
N ALA A 377 11.30 -4.15 8.59
CA ALA A 377 12.69 -3.67 8.75
C ALA A 377 13.67 -4.55 7.95
N ALA A 378 13.54 -5.87 8.03
CA ALA A 378 14.38 -6.77 7.23
C ALA A 378 14.12 -6.66 5.72
N ASP A 379 12.86 -6.50 5.33
CA ASP A 379 12.48 -6.26 3.93
C ASP A 379 13.04 -4.93 3.39
N LEU A 380 13.13 -3.90 4.22
CA LEU A 380 13.69 -2.60 3.86
C LEU A 380 15.17 -2.73 3.46
N ALA A 381 15.98 -3.46 4.23
CA ALA A 381 17.39 -3.70 3.89
C ALA A 381 17.56 -4.47 2.58
N ARG A 382 16.70 -5.47 2.34
CA ARG A 382 16.69 -6.24 1.09
C ARG A 382 16.47 -5.37 -0.15
N ARG A 383 15.69 -4.28 0.00
CA ARG A 383 15.33 -3.36 -1.10
C ARG A 383 16.30 -2.20 -1.27
N HIS A 384 16.99 -1.81 -0.20
CA HIS A 384 17.98 -0.73 -0.22
C HIS A 384 19.35 -1.29 0.16
N PRO A 385 20.20 -1.66 -0.82
CA PRO A 385 21.47 -2.35 -0.58
C PRO A 385 22.47 -1.59 0.32
N ALA A 386 22.28 -0.28 0.51
CA ALA A 386 23.07 0.52 1.44
C ALA A 386 22.75 0.20 2.92
N LEU A 387 21.57 -0.34 3.20
CA LEU A 387 21.15 -0.78 4.53
C LEU A 387 21.52 -2.24 4.77
N ARG A 388 21.85 -2.56 6.02
CA ARG A 388 22.08 -3.93 6.47
C ARG A 388 21.23 -4.22 7.70
N THR A 389 20.65 -5.41 7.76
CA THR A 389 20.02 -5.91 8.99
C THR A 389 21.10 -6.32 9.98
N GLN A 390 20.96 -5.89 11.23
CA GLN A 390 21.90 -6.23 12.28
C GLN A 390 21.20 -6.70 13.56
N ARG A 391 21.85 -7.65 14.23
CA ARG A 391 21.49 -8.19 15.54
C ARG A 391 22.64 -7.95 16.51
N TRP A 392 22.35 -7.21 17.57
CA TRP A 392 23.30 -6.92 18.65
C TRP A 392 23.10 -7.89 19.81
N ARG A 393 24.13 -7.99 20.65
CA ARG A 393 24.03 -8.71 21.92
C ARG A 393 22.97 -8.04 22.81
N SER A 394 22.09 -8.86 23.37
CA SER A 394 21.13 -8.47 24.40
C SER A 394 21.62 -9.01 25.74
N ASP A 395 21.35 -8.24 26.81
CA ASP A 395 21.61 -8.67 28.18
C ASP A 395 20.53 -9.64 28.69
N ASP A 396 19.33 -9.63 28.07
CA ASP A 396 18.25 -10.59 28.33
C ASP A 396 18.07 -11.51 27.11
N ALA A 397 18.28 -12.82 27.30
CA ALA A 397 18.14 -13.84 26.26
C ALA A 397 16.70 -13.97 25.71
N ARG A 398 15.70 -13.44 26.42
CA ARG A 398 14.29 -13.42 25.98
C ARG A 398 13.97 -12.23 25.08
N ILE A 399 14.92 -11.33 24.89
CA ILE A 399 14.77 -10.11 24.09
C ILE A 399 15.84 -10.12 23.00
N ALA A 400 15.42 -10.01 21.74
CA ALA A 400 16.32 -9.75 20.63
C ALA A 400 16.54 -8.24 20.48
N ARG A 401 17.80 -7.82 20.32
CA ARG A 401 18.16 -6.46 19.90
C ARG A 401 18.46 -6.46 18.41
N LEU A 402 17.55 -5.91 17.62
CA LEU A 402 17.55 -5.96 16.16
C LEU A 402 17.50 -4.55 15.56
N GLY A 403 17.72 -4.43 14.26
CA GLY A 403 17.69 -3.11 13.61
C GLY A 403 18.42 -3.04 12.29
N LEU A 404 18.71 -1.80 11.89
CA LEU A 404 19.28 -1.46 10.59
C LEU A 404 20.53 -0.60 10.77
N SER A 405 21.55 -0.86 9.97
CA SER A 405 22.75 -0.02 9.88
C SER A 405 22.94 0.51 8.46
N LEU A 406 23.33 1.78 8.36
CA LEU A 406 23.78 2.44 7.15
C LEU A 406 25.24 2.88 7.33
N GLY A 407 26.03 2.74 6.28
CA GLY A 407 27.44 3.15 6.26
C GLY A 407 28.38 1.95 6.32
N ARG A 408 29.69 2.24 6.28
CA ARG A 408 30.71 1.20 6.26
C ARG A 408 30.89 0.58 7.66
N PRO A 409 31.17 -0.73 7.78
CA PRO A 409 31.42 -1.34 9.08
C PRO A 409 32.62 -0.76 9.82
N ASP A 410 33.62 -0.29 9.07
CA ASP A 410 34.87 0.31 9.56
C ASP A 410 34.79 1.84 9.70
N ALA A 411 33.60 2.44 9.66
CA ALA A 411 33.45 3.87 9.89
C ALA A 411 33.98 4.26 11.28
N PRO A 412 34.76 5.36 11.42
CA PRO A 412 35.39 5.75 12.68
C PRO A 412 34.42 6.30 13.74
N ARG A 413 33.17 6.60 13.35
CA ARG A 413 32.14 7.15 14.22
C ARG A 413 30.85 6.38 14.06
N GLU A 414 30.09 6.26 15.14
CA GLU A 414 28.73 5.73 15.11
C GLU A 414 27.73 6.70 15.76
N LEU A 415 26.63 6.95 15.05
CA LEU A 415 25.42 7.48 15.64
C LEU A 415 24.41 6.35 15.79
N ALA A 416 24.11 5.98 17.01
CA ALA A 416 23.13 4.95 17.31
C ALA A 416 21.80 5.54 17.77
N LEU A 417 20.72 5.22 17.08
CA LEU A 417 19.34 5.60 17.38
C LEU A 417 18.68 4.43 18.12
N ASP A 418 18.50 4.54 19.43
CA ASP A 418 17.87 3.51 20.27
C ASP A 418 16.41 3.83 20.52
N SER A 419 15.49 3.04 19.96
CA SER A 419 14.05 3.24 20.11
C SER A 419 13.38 2.34 21.13
N GLY A 420 14.13 1.57 21.94
CA GLY A 420 13.57 0.70 22.98
C GLY A 420 12.73 -0.47 22.44
N ARG A 421 11.82 -1.00 23.27
CA ARG A 421 10.96 -2.15 22.93
C ARG A 421 9.82 -1.77 21.99
N ILE A 422 9.71 -2.47 20.86
CA ILE A 422 8.71 -2.19 19.82
C ILE A 422 7.48 -3.10 19.88
N ASP A 423 7.40 -4.04 20.82
CA ASP A 423 6.39 -5.11 20.82
C ASP A 423 5.58 -5.30 22.11
N VAL A 424 5.47 -4.23 22.91
CA VAL A 424 4.56 -4.19 24.05
C VAL A 424 3.75 -2.92 23.97
N ARG A 425 2.53 -3.04 23.39
CA ARG A 425 1.59 -1.96 23.04
C ARG A 425 1.40 -0.90 24.14
N ASP A 426 1.50 -1.30 25.41
CA ASP A 426 1.27 -0.48 26.61
C ASP A 426 2.52 -0.24 27.49
N HIS A 427 3.71 -0.70 27.08
CA HIS A 427 4.98 -0.52 27.82
C HIS A 427 6.11 0.06 26.97
N HIS A 428 5.78 0.84 25.93
CA HIS A 428 6.80 1.45 25.10
C HIS A 428 7.53 2.59 25.84
N ASP A 429 8.61 2.26 26.53
CA ASP A 429 9.74 3.18 26.79
C ASP A 429 10.43 3.62 25.48
N GLY A 430 9.77 3.54 24.33
CA GLY A 430 10.35 3.53 23.00
C GLY A 430 9.53 4.32 21.98
N ALA A 431 10.22 4.97 21.03
CA ALA A 431 9.59 5.68 19.94
C ALA A 431 8.87 4.75 18.95
N PRO A 432 7.80 5.20 18.27
CA PRO A 432 7.19 4.43 17.18
C PRO A 432 8.26 4.05 16.13
N PRO A 433 8.30 2.79 15.68
CA PRO A 433 9.32 2.31 14.73
C PRO A 433 9.16 2.92 13.33
N GLU A 434 7.96 3.35 12.96
CA GLU A 434 7.63 3.87 11.63
C GLU A 434 8.48 5.09 11.25
N PRO A 435 8.54 6.19 12.03
CA PRO A 435 9.42 7.32 11.73
C PRO A 435 10.90 6.97 11.52
N LEU A 436 11.41 5.95 12.21
CA LEU A 436 12.79 5.51 12.05
C LEU A 436 13.02 4.65 10.82
N LEU A 437 12.03 3.85 10.40
CA LEU A 437 12.05 3.21 9.08
C LEU A 437 12.10 4.26 7.95
N ILE A 438 11.31 5.33 8.07
CA ILE A 438 11.32 6.46 7.10
C ILE A 438 12.70 7.09 7.04
N LEU A 439 13.25 7.43 8.20
CA LEU A 439 14.55 8.08 8.31
C LEU A 439 15.68 7.21 7.74
N MET A 440 15.74 5.92 8.11
CA MET A 440 16.78 5.02 7.63
C MET A 440 16.71 4.84 6.11
N ARG A 441 15.50 4.77 5.53
CA ARG A 441 15.33 4.75 4.08
C ARG A 441 15.83 6.05 3.44
N GLN A 442 15.47 7.20 4.00
CA GLN A 442 15.91 8.50 3.50
C GLN A 442 17.43 8.57 3.42
N LEU A 443 18.11 8.21 4.50
CA LEU A 443 19.57 8.21 4.54
C LEU A 443 20.16 7.22 3.52
N ALA A 444 19.57 6.03 3.35
CA ALA A 444 20.00 5.05 2.36
C ALA A 444 19.85 5.55 0.91
N ARG A 445 18.79 6.32 0.63
CA ARG A 445 18.57 6.94 -0.68
C ARG A 445 19.63 8.00 -0.97
N GLU A 446 19.88 8.89 0.00
CA GLU A 446 20.91 9.93 -0.13
C GLU A 446 22.30 9.34 -0.43
N VAL A 447 22.63 8.20 0.20
CA VAL A 447 23.86 7.44 -0.10
C VAL A 447 23.83 6.85 -1.51
N SER A 448 22.71 6.23 -1.90
CA SER A 448 22.56 5.58 -3.22
C SER A 448 22.62 6.60 -4.38
N GLU A 449 22.02 7.77 -4.19
CA GLU A 449 22.03 8.91 -5.11
C GLU A 449 23.35 9.69 -5.09
N ARG A 450 24.28 9.34 -4.18
CA ARG A 450 25.58 10.01 -4.00
C ARG A 450 25.43 11.51 -3.81
N SER A 451 24.45 11.93 -3.02
CA SER A 451 24.20 13.35 -2.81
C SER A 451 25.41 14.05 -2.18
N ALA A 452 25.61 15.33 -2.52
CA ALA A 452 26.68 16.13 -1.92
C ALA A 452 26.51 16.26 -0.39
N TRP A 453 25.29 16.10 0.12
CA TRP A 453 25.03 16.03 1.54
C TRP A 453 25.53 14.71 2.14
N ALA A 454 25.18 13.55 1.56
CA ALA A 454 25.63 12.24 2.05
C ALA A 454 27.15 12.13 2.03
N ALA A 455 27.81 12.58 0.95
CA ALA A 455 29.27 12.57 0.84
C ALA A 455 29.96 13.40 1.94
N ARG A 456 29.30 14.45 2.46
CA ARG A 456 29.84 15.28 3.55
C ARG A 456 29.51 14.76 4.94
N LYS A 457 28.39 14.03 5.10
CA LYS A 457 27.80 13.71 6.41
C LYS A 457 27.86 12.24 6.79
N LEU A 458 27.93 11.34 5.82
CA LEU A 458 27.82 9.90 6.04
C LEU A 458 29.09 9.11 5.67
N THR A 459 30.09 9.75 5.07
CA THR A 459 31.33 9.06 4.62
C THR A 459 32.09 8.37 5.75
N ASP A 460 32.23 9.06 6.90
CA ASP A 460 32.97 8.57 8.07
C ASP A 460 32.05 8.19 9.24
N LEU A 461 30.76 8.03 8.97
CA LEU A 461 29.75 7.82 9.98
C LEU A 461 28.88 6.62 9.67
N ARG A 462 28.83 5.68 10.62
CA ARG A 462 27.82 4.64 10.66
C ARG A 462 26.59 5.16 11.39
N VAL A 463 25.41 5.02 10.79
CA VAL A 463 24.14 5.32 11.44
C VAL A 463 23.41 4.01 11.67
N SER A 464 23.12 3.70 12.94
CA SER A 464 22.45 2.45 13.32
C SER A 464 21.16 2.75 14.05
N TRP A 465 20.04 2.27 13.54
CA TRP A 465 18.79 2.21 14.30
C TRP A 465 18.67 0.86 14.99
N ARG A 466 18.45 0.86 16.31
CA ARG A 466 18.38 -0.33 17.15
C ARG A 466 17.08 -0.33 17.96
N PHE A 467 16.44 -1.49 18.03
CA PHE A 467 15.22 -1.72 18.80
C PHE A 467 15.24 -3.10 19.47
N GLU A 468 14.38 -3.26 20.46
CA GLU A 468 14.22 -4.51 21.23
C GLU A 468 12.89 -5.18 20.93
N THR A 469 12.89 -6.52 20.89
CA THR A 469 11.66 -7.30 20.67
C THR A 469 11.77 -8.73 21.24
N ALA A 470 10.73 -9.16 21.94
CA ALA A 470 10.45 -10.56 22.28
C ALA A 470 9.65 -11.30 21.18
N ALA A 471 8.62 -10.68 20.60
CA ALA A 471 7.80 -11.22 19.51
C ALA A 471 8.57 -11.40 18.19
N GLY A 472 9.68 -10.67 18.03
CA GLY A 472 10.57 -10.69 16.87
C GLY A 472 11.69 -11.72 16.92
N LEU A 473 11.82 -12.51 18.01
CA LEU A 473 12.81 -13.58 18.12
C LEU A 473 12.76 -14.55 16.93
N ARG A 474 11.55 -14.86 16.44
CA ARG A 474 11.37 -15.71 15.24
C ARG A 474 11.92 -15.12 13.95
N TYR A 475 12.10 -13.80 13.89
CA TYR A 475 12.67 -13.09 12.74
C TYR A 475 14.14 -12.73 12.95
N ALA A 476 14.73 -13.02 14.11
CA ALA A 476 16.13 -12.71 14.38
C ALA A 476 17.10 -13.42 13.42
N THR A 477 16.67 -14.50 12.76
CA THR A 477 17.42 -15.20 11.70
C THR A 477 17.52 -14.41 10.40
N LEU A 478 16.71 -13.36 10.21
CA LEU A 478 16.80 -12.43 9.08
C LEU A 478 17.83 -11.30 9.31
N PHE A 479 18.49 -11.29 10.47
CA PHE A 479 19.42 -10.25 10.89
C PHE A 479 20.80 -10.85 11.13
N ASP A 480 21.80 -10.28 10.48
CA ASP A 480 23.18 -10.70 10.64
C ASP A 480 23.73 -10.25 12.00
N ALA A 481 24.69 -11.00 12.54
CA ALA A 481 25.37 -10.56 13.76
C ALA A 481 26.06 -9.21 13.51
N ALA A 482 25.80 -8.23 14.39
CA ALA A 482 26.42 -6.92 14.28
C ALA A 482 27.94 -7.04 14.41
N GLU A 483 28.67 -6.42 13.47
CA GLU A 483 30.13 -6.37 13.52
C GLU A 483 30.59 -5.54 14.73
N PRO A 484 31.58 -6.01 15.51
CA PRO A 484 32.12 -5.26 16.63
C PRO A 484 32.72 -3.95 16.13
N LEU A 485 32.47 -2.87 16.87
CA LEU A 485 33.12 -1.59 16.58
C LEU A 485 34.62 -1.67 16.86
N PRO A 486 35.46 -1.04 16.02
CA PRO A 486 36.84 -0.72 16.37
C PRO A 486 36.90 -0.02 17.73
N ARG A 487 37.91 -0.37 18.55
CA ARG A 487 38.04 0.10 19.94
C ARG A 487 38.23 1.63 20.07
N ASP A 488 38.63 2.30 19.00
CA ASP A 488 38.90 3.76 18.97
C ASP A 488 37.71 4.61 18.50
N ASN A 489 36.54 4.01 18.30
CA ASN A 489 35.38 4.72 17.76
C ASN A 489 34.59 5.48 18.83
N SER A 490 34.22 6.73 18.52
CA SER A 490 33.23 7.47 19.30
C SER A 490 31.82 7.00 18.95
N VAL A 491 31.13 6.38 19.91
CA VAL A 491 29.71 6.03 19.78
C VAL A 491 28.87 7.08 20.46
N ARG A 492 28.04 7.77 19.67
CA ARG A 492 27.02 8.68 20.18
C ARG A 492 25.68 7.97 20.15
N THR A 493 25.06 7.82 21.31
CA THR A 493 23.73 7.18 21.41
C THR A 493 22.65 8.23 21.61
N LEU A 494 21.66 8.24 20.71
CA LEU A 494 20.41 8.98 20.83
C LEU A 494 19.33 8.02 21.33
N LEU A 495 18.83 8.24 22.54
CA LEU A 495 17.72 7.48 23.10
C LEU A 495 16.41 8.15 22.70
N LEU A 496 15.58 7.44 21.94
CA LEU A 496 14.26 7.93 21.54
C LEU A 496 13.20 7.43 22.51
N ARG A 497 12.52 8.36 23.19
CA ARG A 497 11.52 8.09 24.24
C ARG A 497 10.20 8.75 23.92
N ARG A 498 9.09 8.06 24.20
CA ARG A 498 7.77 8.69 24.18
C ARG A 498 7.63 9.65 25.35
N ASP A 499 6.95 10.76 25.13
CA ASP A 499 6.65 11.76 26.16
C ASP A 499 5.19 12.22 26.06
N GLU A 500 4.40 11.86 27.07
CA GLU A 500 2.98 12.24 27.23
C GLU A 500 2.81 13.70 27.63
N SER A 501 3.86 14.36 28.12
CA SER A 501 3.81 15.77 28.52
C SER A 501 3.99 16.74 27.35
N LEU A 502 4.38 16.26 26.16
CA LEU A 502 4.50 17.08 24.96
C LEU A 502 3.11 17.39 24.41
N ALA A 503 2.60 18.58 24.73
CA ALA A 503 1.27 19.05 24.33
C ALA A 503 0.97 18.83 22.85
N ALA A 504 -0.31 18.55 22.56
CA ALA A 504 -0.85 18.34 21.23
C ALA A 504 -0.43 19.42 20.21
N ASP A 505 -0.41 20.69 20.62
CA ASP A 505 -0.14 21.83 19.72
C ASP A 505 1.31 22.34 19.80
N GLY A 506 2.18 21.64 20.55
CA GLY A 506 3.58 21.99 20.77
C GLY A 506 4.57 21.33 19.77
N PRO A 507 5.88 21.43 20.03
CA PRO A 507 6.88 20.64 19.32
C PRO A 507 6.65 19.15 19.57
N LEU A 508 6.66 18.36 18.50
CA LEU A 508 6.45 16.91 18.55
C LEU A 508 7.74 16.17 18.89
N VAL A 509 8.88 16.83 18.68
CA VAL A 509 10.20 16.34 19.05
C VAL A 509 10.89 17.35 19.97
N ARG A 510 11.30 16.91 21.16
CA ARG A 510 12.00 17.74 22.13
C ARG A 510 13.30 17.10 22.57
N TRP A 511 14.31 17.95 22.72
CA TRP A 511 15.59 17.56 23.28
C TRP A 511 15.60 17.62 24.80
N ASP A 512 16.21 16.62 25.43
CA ASP A 512 16.50 16.60 26.86
C ASP A 512 18.01 16.32 27.07
N ASP A 513 18.74 17.36 27.47
CA ASP A 513 20.18 17.33 27.73
C ASP A 513 20.54 16.72 29.10
N ARG A 514 19.57 16.18 29.84
CA ARG A 514 19.80 15.66 31.20
C ARG A 514 20.30 14.20 31.16
N GLY A 515 21.60 14.02 30.92
CA GLY A 515 22.28 12.74 31.17
C GLY A 515 23.49 12.42 30.27
N PRO A 516 24.16 11.28 30.50
CA PRO A 516 25.31 10.83 29.70
C PRO A 516 24.93 10.37 28.28
N ASN A 517 23.65 10.09 28.04
CA ASN A 517 23.10 9.82 26.72
C ASN A 517 22.17 10.96 26.31
N GLU A 518 22.21 11.30 25.04
CA GLU A 518 21.34 12.30 24.46
C GLU A 518 19.93 11.74 24.29
N ARG A 519 18.92 12.43 24.85
CA ARG A 519 17.54 11.96 24.84
C ARG A 519 16.70 12.81 23.89
N LEU A 520 16.07 12.12 22.94
CA LEU A 520 15.10 12.69 22.03
C LEU A 520 13.71 12.23 22.46
N ARG A 521 12.89 13.16 22.93
CA ARG A 521 11.52 12.90 23.34
C ARG A 521 10.57 13.12 22.16
N ILE A 522 9.71 12.15 21.90
CA ILE A 522 8.72 12.15 20.82
C ILE A 522 7.33 12.13 21.44
N SER A 523 6.43 12.99 20.97
CA SER A 523 5.06 13.06 21.49
C SER A 523 4.35 11.71 21.37
N SER A 524 3.66 11.30 22.44
CA SER A 524 2.86 10.07 22.47
C SER A 524 1.42 10.26 21.99
N HIS A 525 1.00 11.52 21.77
CA HIS A 525 -0.39 11.87 21.52
C HIS A 525 -0.99 11.05 20.36
N LEU A 526 -2.23 10.61 20.59
CA LEU A 526 -2.97 9.64 19.78
C LEU A 526 -3.11 10.01 18.29
N GLY A 527 -2.80 11.25 17.91
CA GLY A 527 -2.98 11.83 16.57
C GLY A 527 -1.71 11.97 15.72
N LEU A 528 -0.90 10.92 15.57
CA LEU A 528 0.12 10.84 14.51
C LEU A 528 -0.52 10.53 13.14
N PHE A 529 -1.62 11.23 12.86
CA PHE A 529 -2.41 11.08 11.66
C PHE A 529 -2.44 12.43 10.93
N GLY A 530 -2.44 12.40 9.61
CA GLY A 530 -2.37 13.61 8.79
C GLY A 530 -1.07 14.40 8.98
N ASP A 531 -1.13 15.73 8.92
CA ASP A 531 0.06 16.58 8.84
C ASP A 531 0.96 16.56 10.08
N ARG A 532 0.44 16.14 11.24
CA ARG A 532 1.27 15.90 12.42
C ARG A 532 2.25 14.75 12.24
N SER A 533 1.92 13.76 11.42
CA SER A 533 2.87 12.71 11.07
C SER A 533 4.02 13.24 10.21
N PHE A 534 3.76 14.18 9.29
CA PHE A 534 4.80 14.86 8.53
C PHE A 534 5.64 15.75 9.42
N ARG A 535 5.00 16.58 10.24
CA ARG A 535 5.71 17.45 11.16
C ARG A 535 6.57 16.65 12.14
N LEU A 536 6.09 15.52 12.65
CA LEU A 536 6.91 14.62 13.47
C LEU A 536 8.11 14.11 12.68
N GLN A 537 7.89 13.63 11.44
CA GLN A 537 8.97 13.10 10.61
C GLN A 537 10.01 14.18 10.27
N GLU A 538 9.58 15.39 9.94
CA GLU A 538 10.43 16.54 9.66
C GLU A 538 11.22 16.97 10.90
N GLU A 539 10.56 17.12 12.05
CA GLU A 539 11.22 17.49 13.31
C GLU A 539 12.21 16.39 13.76
N LEU A 540 11.86 15.12 13.60
CA LEU A 540 12.73 13.98 13.90
C LEU A 540 13.95 13.94 12.97
N ALA A 541 13.72 14.05 11.67
CA ALA A 541 14.79 14.10 10.69
C ALA A 541 15.70 15.29 10.97
N ALA A 542 15.16 16.51 11.13
CA ALA A 542 15.94 17.70 11.45
C ALA A 542 16.77 17.51 12.72
N ALA A 543 16.18 16.96 13.78
CA ALA A 543 16.88 16.69 15.04
C ALA A 543 18.05 15.71 14.84
N VAL A 544 17.82 14.57 14.20
CA VAL A 544 18.88 13.56 13.95
C VAL A 544 19.95 14.11 13.01
N LEU A 545 19.55 14.74 11.89
CA LEU A 545 20.47 15.31 10.90
C LEU A 545 21.37 16.40 11.50
N SER A 546 20.86 17.16 12.49
CA SER A 546 21.65 18.16 13.22
C SER A 546 22.81 17.55 14.02
N ARG A 547 22.73 16.25 14.35
CA ARG A 547 23.72 15.50 15.15
C ARG A 547 24.69 14.68 14.31
N LEU A 548 24.49 14.61 13.00
CA LEU A 548 25.46 14.06 12.04
C LEU A 548 26.64 15.03 11.79
N LYS A 549 26.92 15.95 12.71
CA LYS A 549 28.04 16.90 12.63
C LYS A 549 29.34 16.27 13.10
#